data_AF-A0AAP0MIA5-F1
#
_entry.id   AF-A0AAP0MIA5-F1
#
_cell.length_a   1.000
_cell.length_b   1.000
_cell.length_c   1.000
_cell.angle_alpha   90.00
_cell.angle_beta   90.00
_cell.angle_gamma   90.00
#
_symmetry.space_group_name_H-M   'P 1'
#
loop_
_entity.id
_entity.type
_entity.pdbx_description
1 polymer ?
#
loop_
_entity_poly.entity_id
_entity_poly.type
_entity_poly.pdbx_seq_one_letter_code
_entity_poly.pdbx_strand_id
1 'polypeptide(L)'
;MTLLCKNLYVSIDLYQLNRLKSYSSSPEALSAAARITPGEAIDPNGVAKVVVSANPEFEKDDLVVGLISWGEYELVKGGAMIRRLDPMRFPLSYLLEF
;
A
#
# COMPACT_ATOMS: atom_id res chain seq x y z
N MET A 1 -11.37 -13.67 -1.95
CA MET A 1 -10.81 -12.69 -2.90
C MET A 1 -9.44 -12.25 -2.40
N THR A 2 -8.37 -12.63 -3.10
CA THR A 2 -6.98 -12.41 -2.64
C THR A 2 -6.10 -12.08 -3.84
N LEU A 3 -5.18 -11.14 -3.67
CA LEU A 3 -4.21 -10.74 -4.68
C LEU A 3 -2.80 -10.99 -4.13
N LEU A 4 -1.94 -11.59 -4.93
CA LEU A 4 -0.50 -11.53 -4.69
C LEU A 4 0.07 -10.41 -5.56
N CYS A 5 0.66 -9.41 -4.91
CA CYS A 5 1.22 -8.25 -5.56
C CYS A 5 2.74 -8.20 -5.36
N LYS A 6 3.44 -7.67 -6.37
CA LYS A 6 4.84 -7.28 -6.27
C LYS A 6 4.92 -5.77 -6.12
N ASN A 7 5.53 -5.31 -5.05
CA ASN A 7 5.64 -3.88 -4.77
C ASN A 7 6.70 -3.26 -5.68
N LEU A 8 6.37 -2.12 -6.28
CA LEU A 8 7.25 -1.41 -7.22
C LEU A 8 7.79 -0.12 -6.60
N TYR A 9 6.92 0.63 -5.93
CA TYR A 9 7.25 1.91 -5.31
C TYR A 9 6.47 2.05 -4.00
N VAL A 10 7.11 2.67 -3.02
CA VAL A 10 6.51 3.03 -1.73
C VAL A 10 6.60 4.54 -1.54
N SER A 11 5.54 5.15 -1.01
CA SER A 11 5.62 6.53 -0.57
C SER A 11 6.26 6.62 0.81
N ILE A 12 7.02 7.69 1.03
CA ILE A 12 7.65 8.02 2.31
C ILE A 12 6.99 9.29 2.83
N ASP A 13 5.81 9.13 3.43
CA ASP A 13 5.00 10.26 3.90
C ASP A 13 5.32 10.65 5.34
N LEU A 14 5.29 11.95 5.65
CA LEU A 14 5.63 12.48 6.98
C LEU A 14 4.74 11.90 8.10
N TYR A 15 3.51 11.48 7.81
CA TYR A 15 2.63 10.90 8.82
C TYR A 15 3.19 9.59 9.41
N GLN A 16 3.99 8.84 8.66
CA GLN A 16 4.62 7.60 9.11
C GLN A 16 5.52 7.84 10.34
N LEU A 17 6.11 9.04 10.48
CA LEU A 17 6.90 9.41 11.66
C LEU A 17 6.09 9.39 12.95
N ASN A 18 4.80 9.73 12.90
CA ASN A 18 3.94 9.67 14.08
C ASN A 18 3.59 8.23 14.46
N ARG A 19 3.48 7.34 13.47
CA ARG A 19 3.16 5.92 13.66
C ARG A 19 4.31 5.12 14.27
N LEU A 20 5.54 5.62 14.16
CA LEU A 20 6.74 5.01 14.76
C LEU A 20 6.94 5.38 16.24
N LYS A 21 6.19 6.35 16.77
CA LYS A 21 6.34 6.79 18.17
C LYS A 21 5.61 5.84 19.11
N SER A 22 6.18 5.64 20.30
CA SER A 22 5.53 4.93 21.41
C SER A 22 4.32 5.67 21.99
N TYR A 23 4.17 6.95 21.65
CA TYR A 23 3.01 7.79 21.97
C TYR A 23 2.76 8.78 20.84
N SER A 24 1.51 8.87 20.36
CA SER A 24 1.07 9.84 19.36
C SER A 24 -0.30 10.38 19.72
N SER A 25 -0.51 11.70 19.61
CA SER A 25 -1.82 12.33 19.78
C SER A 25 -2.75 12.12 18.58
N SER A 26 -2.30 11.40 17.55
CA SER A 26 -3.05 11.11 16.34
C SER A 26 -4.22 10.16 16.65
N PRO A 27 -5.43 10.42 16.13
CA PRO A 27 -6.55 9.52 16.33
C PRO A 27 -6.27 8.15 15.71
N GLU A 28 -6.36 7.08 16.50
CA GLU A 28 -6.23 5.69 16.04
C GLU A 28 -7.48 5.20 15.25
N ALA A 29 -8.43 6.10 14.97
CA ALA A 29 -9.69 5.77 14.30
C ALA A 29 -9.52 5.33 12.84
N LEU A 30 -8.38 5.65 12.20
CA LEU A 30 -8.04 5.24 10.84
C LEU A 30 -6.92 4.20 10.90
N SER A 31 -7.05 3.09 10.15
CA SER A 31 -6.01 2.06 10.05
C SER A 31 -4.67 2.64 9.58
N ALA A 32 -4.70 3.57 8.63
CA ALA A 32 -3.50 4.28 8.15
C ALA A 32 -2.84 5.17 9.22
N ALA A 33 -3.53 5.50 10.32
CA ALA A 33 -2.98 6.26 11.44
C ALA A 33 -2.58 5.36 12.63
N ALA A 34 -2.85 4.06 12.56
CA ALA A 34 -2.50 3.11 13.61
C ALA A 34 -0.98 3.03 13.78
N ARG A 35 -0.53 2.80 15.01
CA ARG A 35 0.88 2.66 15.34
C ARG A 35 1.48 1.45 14.62
N ILE A 36 2.72 1.59 14.17
CA ILE A 36 3.50 0.48 13.63
C ILE A 36 3.99 -0.37 14.81
N THR A 37 3.66 -1.66 14.81
CA THR A 37 4.17 -2.62 15.79
C THR A 37 5.61 -3.01 15.45
N PRO A 38 6.56 -2.94 16.39
CA PRO A 38 7.91 -3.45 16.17
C PRO A 38 7.90 -4.93 15.76
N GLY A 39 8.59 -5.25 14.67
CA GLY A 39 8.64 -6.61 14.10
C GLY A 39 7.56 -6.90 13.04
N GLU A 40 6.59 -6.00 12.85
CA GLU A 40 5.63 -6.07 11.75
C GLU A 40 6.05 -5.19 10.57
N ALA A 41 5.51 -5.49 9.38
CA ALA A 41 5.77 -4.70 8.19
C ALA A 41 5.09 -3.32 8.31
N ILE A 42 5.77 -2.29 7.81
CA ILE A 42 5.21 -0.93 7.69
C ILE A 42 4.29 -0.89 6.48
N ASP A 43 3.12 -0.30 6.61
CA ASP A 43 2.12 -0.17 5.55
C ASP A 43 2.00 1.29 5.04
N PRO A 44 2.73 1.68 3.99
CA PRO A 44 2.54 2.97 3.33
C PRO A 44 1.49 2.92 2.21
N ASN A 45 1.23 4.08 1.61
CA ASN A 45 0.73 4.09 0.24
C ASN A 45 1.85 3.67 -0.73
N GLY A 46 1.49 2.98 -1.80
CA GLY A 46 2.46 2.59 -2.81
C GLY A 46 1.81 2.07 -4.09
N VAL A 47 2.67 1.79 -5.09
CA VAL A 47 2.29 1.16 -6.36
C VAL A 47 2.82 -0.26 -6.36
N ALA A 48 1.95 -1.20 -6.72
CA ALA A 48 2.29 -2.60 -6.88
C ALA A 48 1.75 -3.14 -8.21
N LYS A 49 2.28 -4.29 -8.62
CA LYS A 49 1.83 -5.02 -9.80
C LYS A 49 1.24 -6.36 -9.39
N VAL A 50 0.06 -6.70 -9.90
CA VAL A 50 -0.59 -7.98 -9.62
C VAL A 50 0.20 -9.12 -10.28
N VAL A 51 0.59 -10.11 -9.48
CA VAL A 51 1.32 -11.31 -9.93
C VAL A 51 0.35 -12.47 -10.11
N VAL A 52 -0.55 -12.65 -9.14
CA VAL A 52 -1.62 -13.65 -9.15
C VAL A 52 -2.88 -13.03 -8.56
N SER A 53 -4.04 -13.28 -9.17
CA SER A 53 -5.32 -12.77 -8.69
C SER A 53 -6.33 -13.91 -8.52
N ALA A 54 -6.96 -13.96 -7.35
CA ALA A 54 -8.21 -14.65 -7.10
C ALA A 54 -9.37 -13.64 -6.92
N ASN A 55 -9.25 -12.44 -7.49
CA ASN A 55 -10.28 -11.42 -7.58
C ASN A 55 -10.61 -11.13 -9.06
N PRO A 56 -11.83 -11.35 -9.55
CA PRO A 56 -12.22 -11.00 -10.92
C PRO A 56 -12.08 -9.51 -11.26
N GLU A 57 -12.00 -8.62 -10.27
CA GLU A 57 -11.77 -7.18 -10.50
C GLU A 57 -10.33 -6.84 -10.87
N PHE A 58 -9.37 -7.76 -10.72
CA PHE A 58 -7.97 -7.51 -11.00
C PHE A 58 -7.37 -8.66 -11.79
N GLU A 59 -6.60 -8.33 -12.81
CA GLU A 59 -5.93 -9.30 -13.66
C GLU A 59 -4.42 -9.31 -13.40
N LYS A 60 -3.76 -10.37 -13.83
CA LYS A 60 -2.31 -10.43 -13.79
C LYS A 60 -1.72 -9.26 -14.57
N ASP A 61 -0.64 -8.68 -14.05
CA ASP A 61 0.07 -7.53 -14.58
C ASP A 61 -0.67 -6.17 -14.46
N ASP A 62 -1.88 -6.14 -13.88
CA ASP A 62 -2.51 -4.88 -13.47
C ASP A 62 -1.61 -4.10 -12.53
N LEU A 63 -1.48 -2.80 -12.78
CA LEU A 63 -0.92 -1.86 -11.82
C LEU A 63 -2.00 -1.44 -10.84
N VAL A 64 -1.64 -1.41 -9.57
CA VAL A 64 -2.54 -1.03 -8.49
C VAL A 64 -1.86 -0.03 -7.57
N VAL A 65 -2.67 0.86 -6.98
CA VAL A 65 -2.22 1.85 -6.01
C VAL A 65 -3.08 1.76 -4.75
N GLY A 66 -2.46 1.90 -3.59
CA GLY A 66 -3.16 1.84 -2.30
C GLY A 66 -2.23 1.58 -1.14
N LEU A 67 -2.82 1.18 0.00
CA LEU A 67 -2.05 0.68 1.14
C LEU A 67 -1.41 -0.67 0.77
N ILE A 68 -0.08 -0.68 0.79
CA ILE A 68 0.77 -1.85 0.62
C ILE A 68 1.75 -1.90 1.79
N SER A 69 2.65 -2.86 1.81
CA SER A 69 3.70 -3.04 2.82
C SER A 69 5.09 -2.67 2.30
N TRP A 70 5.98 -2.28 3.21
CA TRP A 70 7.42 -2.23 2.96
C TRP A 70 7.96 -3.66 2.88
N GLY A 71 7.93 -4.19 1.67
CA GLY A 71 8.38 -5.53 1.32
C GLY A 71 8.38 -5.71 -0.19
N GLU A 72 8.92 -6.82 -0.68
CA GLU A 72 8.96 -7.09 -2.12
C GLU A 72 7.64 -7.62 -2.67
N TYR A 73 6.95 -8.44 -1.87
CA TYR A 73 5.69 -9.08 -2.22
C TYR A 73 4.72 -9.04 -1.06
N GLU A 74 3.45 -8.96 -1.38
CA GLU A 74 2.40 -8.93 -0.38
C GLU A 74 1.15 -9.68 -0.84
N LEU A 75 0.50 -10.32 0.12
CA LEU A 75 -0.81 -10.92 -0.04
C LEU A 75 -1.90 -9.94 0.38
N VAL A 76 -2.48 -9.23 -0.59
CA VAL A 76 -3.58 -8.30 -0.34
C VAL A 76 -4.89 -9.09 -0.26
N LYS A 77 -5.58 -8.98 0.89
CA LYS A 77 -6.90 -9.58 1.10
C LYS A 77 -8.00 -8.63 0.63
N GLY A 78 -9.13 -9.18 0.17
CA GLY A 78 -10.30 -8.40 -0.22
C GLY A 78 -10.75 -7.45 0.90
N GLY A 79 -11.02 -6.19 0.55
CA GLY A 79 -11.33 -5.10 1.49
C GLY A 79 -10.16 -4.15 1.76
N ALA A 80 -8.94 -4.45 1.30
CA ALA A 80 -7.85 -3.49 1.32
C ALA A 80 -8.15 -2.26 0.44
N MET A 81 -7.66 -1.09 0.85
CA MET A 81 -7.81 0.18 0.10
C MET A 81 -6.89 0.21 -1.12
N ILE A 82 -7.13 -0.69 -2.08
CA ILE A 82 -6.38 -0.79 -3.33
C ILE A 82 -7.33 -0.54 -4.50
N ARG A 83 -6.87 0.25 -5.47
CA ARG A 83 -7.57 0.50 -6.74
C ARG A 83 -6.65 0.23 -7.92
N ARG A 84 -7.24 -0.13 -9.06
CA ARG A 84 -6.50 -0.23 -10.33
C ARG A 84 -5.97 1.15 -10.70
N LEU A 85 -4.74 1.18 -11.20
CA LEU A 85 -4.07 2.38 -11.64
C LEU A 85 -3.91 2.34 -13.15
N ASP A 86 -4.54 3.29 -13.84
CA ASP A 86 -4.35 3.43 -15.29
C ASP A 86 -2.97 4.05 -15.58
N PRO A 87 -2.13 3.42 -16.41
CA PRO A 87 -0.81 3.94 -16.74
C PRO A 87 -0.93 5.29 -17.45
N MET A 88 -0.59 6.38 -16.76
CA MET A 88 -0.45 7.70 -17.38
C MET A 88 0.90 7.81 -18.10
N ARG A 89 1.06 8.81 -18.98
CA ARG A 89 2.33 9.08 -19.69
C ARG A 89 3.47 9.58 -18.78
N PHE A 90 3.28 9.60 -17.46
CA PHE A 90 4.23 10.08 -16.47
C PHE A 90 4.85 8.92 -15.69
N PRO A 91 6.07 9.07 -15.14
CA PRO A 91 6.67 8.07 -14.27
C PRO A 91 5.77 7.73 -13.08
N LEU A 92 5.74 6.46 -12.67
CA LEU A 92 4.85 5.98 -11.60
C LEU A 92 5.09 6.68 -10.25
N SER A 93 6.29 7.21 -10.01
CA SER A 93 6.61 7.97 -8.80
C SER A 93 5.75 9.23 -8.63
N TYR A 94 5.31 9.86 -9.72
CA TYR A 94 4.43 11.05 -9.66
C TYR A 94 3.06 10.75 -9.07
N LEU A 95 2.64 9.49 -9.07
CA LEU A 95 1.33 9.06 -8.59
C LEU A 95 1.35 8.74 -7.09
N LEU A 96 2.48 8.96 -6.42
CA LEU A 96 2.71 8.71 -5.01
C LEU A 96 2.92 9.98 -4.18
N GLU A 97 3.00 11.17 -4.81
CA GLU A 97 2.99 12.44 -4.09
C GLU A 97 1.54 12.81 -3.75
N PHE A 98 1.13 12.58 -2.50
CA PHE A 98 -0.16 13.04 -1.95
C PHE A 98 0.05 13.92 -0.72
#